data_AF-B4PFY3-F1
#
_entry.id   AF-B4PFY3-F1
#
_cell.length_a   1.000
_cell.length_b   1.000
_cell.length_c   1.000
_cell.angle_alpha   90.00
_cell.angle_beta   90.00
_cell.angle_gamma   90.00
#
_symmetry.space_group_name_H-M   'P 1'
#
loop_
_entity.id
_entity.type
_entity.pdbx_description
1 polymer ?
#
loop_
_entity_poly.entity_id
_entity_poly.type
_entity_poly.pdbx_seq_one_letter_code
_entity_poly.pdbx_strand_id
1 'polypeptide(L)'
;MSNLARRPLHGNEPGNLSQSEDDVDQNNTCNRQPVHNFEEGTSSADELEESITHENPSTPKPTNQSRKSSISTPRPSSRQEQHHSINEPQNGIGIKLALAGVLFGLMVVYGYGTSIIEEKQCAFKDLRTKYPLQQDNVWKALQKGIEGLINKKDKHPSVFLFLHQDPKLQKLIDQIATEASMCFGGPRKLIYMKKEDMKNYSLAIEQFKAKMNDGKVFLIVNLNDIAPNGARALHTICDTYSPLVNDAVIFLTLQTFNTTAVKNSVKLATDTLYDLWDKELRDYELDPLITRVTDQVLHLSSKS
;
A
#
# COMPACT_ATOMS: atom_id res chain seq x y z
N MET A 1 38.73 -27.82 -3.53
CA MET A 1 38.27 -28.29 -2.22
C MET A 1 39.09 -27.57 -1.17
N SER A 2 38.54 -26.50 -0.59
CA SER A 2 39.22 -25.68 0.42
C SER A 2 38.19 -25.27 1.46
N ASN A 3 38.51 -25.59 2.71
CA ASN A 3 37.72 -25.33 3.91
C ASN A 3 37.49 -23.83 4.13
N LEU A 4 36.22 -23.44 4.33
CA LEU A 4 35.87 -22.19 4.99
C LEU A 4 35.14 -22.55 6.29
N ALA A 5 35.89 -22.54 7.39
CA ALA A 5 35.38 -22.64 8.74
C ALA A 5 34.63 -21.34 9.08
N ARG A 6 33.38 -21.47 9.56
CA ARG A 6 32.56 -20.35 10.05
C ARG A 6 33.00 -19.95 11.46
N ARG A 7 33.04 -18.63 11.71
CA ARG A 7 33.18 -18.03 13.05
C ARG A 7 31.89 -18.21 13.86
N PRO A 8 31.97 -18.57 15.15
CA PRO A 8 30.85 -18.41 16.07
C PRO A 8 30.84 -16.98 16.63
N LEU A 9 29.77 -16.24 16.38
CA LEU A 9 29.41 -15.00 17.08
C LEU A 9 28.35 -15.38 18.12
N HIS A 10 28.79 -15.65 19.34
CA HIS A 10 28.07 -15.50 20.62
C HIS A 10 28.84 -16.29 21.68
N GLY A 11 29.84 -15.63 22.28
CA GLY A 11 30.49 -16.09 23.50
C GLY A 11 29.79 -15.47 24.70
N ASN A 12 29.12 -16.30 25.48
CA ASN A 12 28.68 -15.97 26.84
C ASN A 12 29.86 -16.19 27.80
N GLU A 13 30.33 -15.14 28.46
CA GLU A 13 31.00 -15.25 29.75
C GLU A 13 30.68 -14.04 30.64
N PRO A 14 30.42 -14.25 31.95
CA PRO A 14 29.99 -13.21 32.87
C PRO A 14 31.21 -12.46 33.45
N GLY A 15 31.31 -11.17 33.15
CA GLY A 15 32.31 -10.27 33.74
C GLY A 15 31.88 -9.77 35.12
N ASN A 16 32.64 -10.14 36.14
CA ASN A 16 32.66 -9.55 37.48
C ASN A 16 32.79 -8.01 37.41
N LEU A 17 31.95 -7.29 38.14
CA LEU A 17 32.12 -5.85 38.40
C LEU A 17 32.38 -5.62 39.89
N SER A 18 33.62 -5.28 40.22
CA SER A 18 34.03 -4.77 41.53
C SER A 18 33.63 -3.30 41.69
N GLN A 19 33.23 -2.97 42.91
CA GLN A 19 32.98 -1.62 43.42
C GLN A 19 34.22 -0.72 43.33
N SER A 20 34.00 0.54 42.99
CA SER A 20 34.75 1.67 43.56
C SER A 20 33.87 2.92 43.54
N GLU A 21 33.61 3.46 44.73
CA GLU A 21 33.05 4.78 44.99
C GLU A 21 34.06 5.87 44.60
N ASP A 22 33.56 6.99 44.05
CA ASP A 22 33.64 8.35 44.66
C ASP A 22 33.65 9.50 43.63
N ASP A 23 32.82 10.48 43.97
CA ASP A 23 32.91 11.94 43.77
C ASP A 23 32.60 12.67 42.43
N VAL A 24 31.42 13.31 42.44
CA VAL A 24 31.19 14.79 42.39
C VAL A 24 31.87 15.60 41.26
N ASP A 25 31.08 16.14 40.30
CA ASP A 25 30.57 17.53 40.33
C ASP A 25 29.83 17.98 39.03
N GLN A 26 28.78 18.78 39.25
CA GLN A 26 28.24 19.93 38.51
C GLN A 26 28.06 20.00 36.97
N ASN A 27 26.80 20.35 36.62
CA ASN A 27 26.36 21.27 35.56
C ASN A 27 26.88 21.05 34.13
N ASN A 28 26.00 20.48 33.28
CA ASN A 28 25.90 20.93 31.89
C ASN A 28 24.47 20.81 31.36
N THR A 29 23.78 21.95 31.30
CA THR A 29 22.54 22.15 30.55
C THR A 29 22.85 22.08 29.06
N CYS A 30 22.61 20.95 28.43
CA CYS A 30 22.67 20.82 26.97
C CYS A 30 21.27 20.96 26.39
N ASN A 31 20.96 22.17 25.93
CA ASN A 31 19.84 22.43 25.02
C ASN A 31 20.07 21.66 23.72
N ARG A 32 19.41 20.50 23.56
CA ARG A 32 19.26 19.84 22.26
C ARG A 32 17.85 20.08 21.74
N GLN A 33 17.77 20.91 20.69
CA GLN A 33 16.62 20.99 19.81
C GLN A 33 16.29 19.58 19.27
N PRO A 34 15.01 19.21 19.12
CA PRO A 34 14.64 17.93 18.54
C PRO A 34 14.96 17.94 17.03
N VAL A 35 15.97 17.17 16.67
CA VAL A 35 16.24 16.79 15.28
C VAL A 35 15.08 15.91 14.82
N HIS A 36 14.32 16.39 13.84
CA HIS A 36 13.34 15.62 13.09
C HIS A 36 14.08 14.51 12.33
N ASN A 37 14.09 13.30 12.87
CA ASN A 37 14.48 12.11 12.13
C ASN A 37 13.26 11.60 11.36
N PHE A 38 13.29 11.81 10.04
CA PHE A 38 12.49 11.06 9.08
C PHE A 38 13.19 9.73 8.86
N GLU A 39 12.56 8.62 9.23
CA GLU A 39 12.95 7.28 8.76
C GLU A 39 12.00 6.95 7.60
N GLU A 40 12.39 7.37 6.40
CA GLU A 40 11.71 7.09 5.13
C GLU A 40 12.56 6.04 4.41
N GLY A 41 12.15 4.77 4.50
CA GLY A 41 12.73 3.68 3.73
C GLY A 41 11.99 3.54 2.40
N THR A 42 12.41 4.27 1.36
CA THR A 42 11.94 4.04 -0.01
C THR A 42 13.08 3.44 -0.84
N SER A 43 12.91 2.17 -1.21
CA SER A 43 13.79 1.47 -2.14
C SER A 43 13.26 1.68 -3.56
N SER A 44 13.84 2.63 -4.30
CA SER A 44 13.64 2.75 -5.75
C SER A 44 14.73 1.95 -6.48
N ALA A 45 14.36 0.84 -7.09
CA ALA A 45 15.17 0.19 -8.12
C ALA A 45 14.51 0.46 -9.46
N ASP A 46 15.05 1.45 -10.18
CA ASP A 46 14.88 1.60 -11.62
C ASP A 46 15.73 0.51 -12.29
N GLU A 47 15.09 -0.42 -13.00
CA GLU A 47 15.80 -1.29 -13.96
C GLU A 47 15.41 -0.90 -15.39
N LEU A 48 16.48 -0.56 -16.12
CA LEU A 48 16.57 -0.19 -17.51
C LEU A 48 16.14 -1.38 -18.40
N GLU A 49 15.19 -1.18 -19.31
CA GLU A 49 14.92 -2.15 -20.38
C GLU A 49 16.07 -2.13 -21.40
N GLU A 50 16.75 -3.25 -21.58
CA GLU A 50 17.71 -3.48 -22.67
C GLU A 50 17.06 -4.37 -23.73
N SER A 51 16.70 -3.79 -24.88
CA SER A 51 16.17 -4.50 -26.04
C SER A 51 17.30 -5.14 -26.85
N ILE A 52 17.24 -6.45 -27.11
CA ILE A 52 18.15 -7.13 -28.04
C ILE A 52 17.35 -7.62 -29.25
N THR A 53 17.60 -6.95 -30.37
CA THR A 53 17.19 -7.33 -31.73
C THR A 53 18.09 -8.45 -32.23
N HIS A 54 17.53 -9.55 -32.76
CA HIS A 54 18.29 -10.55 -33.52
C HIS A 54 17.77 -10.67 -34.96
N GLU A 55 18.67 -10.35 -35.90
CA GLU A 55 18.52 -10.48 -37.33
C GLU A 55 18.63 -11.95 -37.82
N ASN A 56 17.87 -12.25 -38.87
CA ASN A 56 17.98 -13.44 -39.73
C ASN A 56 19.35 -13.51 -40.43
N PRO A 57 19.75 -14.70 -40.94
CA PRO A 57 19.66 -14.86 -42.40
C PRO A 57 19.43 -16.29 -42.92
N SER A 58 18.95 -16.32 -44.18
CA SER A 58 19.26 -17.29 -45.27
C SER A 58 18.18 -18.30 -45.68
N THR A 59 17.55 -18.02 -46.82
CA THR A 59 16.86 -18.99 -47.71
C THR A 59 17.88 -19.72 -48.60
N PRO A 60 17.57 -20.89 -49.21
CA PRO A 60 16.96 -20.87 -50.57
C PRO A 60 16.04 -22.07 -50.97
N LYS A 61 14.86 -21.72 -51.52
CA LYS A 61 14.27 -22.17 -52.83
C LYS A 61 13.68 -23.63 -52.99
N PRO A 62 12.93 -23.94 -54.08
CA PRO A 62 11.45 -23.83 -54.15
C PRO A 62 10.72 -25.09 -54.67
N THR A 63 9.39 -25.19 -54.53
CA THR A 63 8.57 -26.02 -55.45
C THR A 63 7.15 -25.45 -55.66
N ASN A 64 6.79 -25.35 -56.94
CA ASN A 64 5.49 -25.04 -57.55
C ASN A 64 4.35 -25.99 -57.14
N GLN A 65 3.10 -25.50 -57.05
CA GLN A 65 1.99 -25.91 -57.93
C GLN A 65 0.64 -25.24 -57.57
N SER A 66 0.14 -24.41 -58.51
CA SER A 66 -1.17 -24.49 -59.19
C SER A 66 -2.48 -24.65 -58.38
N ARG A 67 -3.38 -23.64 -58.44
CA ARG A 67 -4.67 -23.67 -59.19
C ARG A 67 -5.62 -22.49 -58.84
N LYS A 68 -6.18 -21.85 -59.90
CA LYS A 68 -7.60 -21.41 -60.14
C LYS A 68 -8.35 -20.66 -59.01
N SER A 69 -9.12 -19.57 -59.20
CA SER A 69 -9.95 -19.15 -60.34
C SER A 69 -10.50 -17.69 -60.18
N SER A 70 -10.68 -17.02 -61.33
CA SER A 70 -11.78 -16.13 -61.80
C SER A 70 -12.44 -15.01 -60.95
N ILE A 71 -12.30 -13.76 -61.46
CA ILE A 71 -13.33 -12.79 -61.95
C ILE A 71 -14.55 -12.51 -61.02
N SER A 72 -14.83 -11.27 -60.59
CA SER A 72 -15.60 -10.27 -61.36
C SER A 72 -15.55 -8.84 -60.78
N THR A 73 -15.46 -7.87 -61.70
CA THR A 73 -15.51 -6.42 -61.51
C THR A 73 -16.95 -5.90 -61.63
N PRO A 74 -17.39 -4.92 -60.83
CA PRO A 74 -18.54 -4.07 -61.17
C PRO A 74 -18.11 -2.70 -61.70
N ARG A 75 -18.70 -2.34 -62.84
CA ARG A 75 -18.74 -1.02 -63.47
C ARG A 75 -19.70 -0.11 -62.69
N PRO A 76 -19.46 1.21 -62.66
CA PRO A 76 -20.53 2.11 -63.07
C PRO A 76 -20.09 3.15 -64.10
N SER A 77 -21.12 3.65 -64.78
CA SER A 77 -21.12 4.51 -65.94
C SER A 77 -21.57 5.93 -65.58
N SER A 78 -21.24 6.84 -66.50
CA SER A 78 -21.81 8.17 -66.77
C SER A 78 -21.43 9.35 -65.86
N ARG A 79 -20.39 10.06 -66.31
CA ARG A 79 -20.49 11.36 -67.02
C ARG A 79 -21.56 12.35 -66.52
N GLN A 80 -21.09 13.45 -65.93
CA GLN A 80 -21.66 14.77 -66.17
C GLN A 80 -20.57 15.85 -66.00
N GLU A 81 -20.19 16.50 -67.11
CA GLU A 81 -19.49 17.79 -67.13
C GLU A 81 -20.51 18.89 -66.80
N GLN A 82 -20.14 19.92 -66.04
CA GLN A 82 -19.86 21.26 -66.59
C GLN A 82 -19.53 22.29 -65.49
N HIS A 83 -18.71 23.25 -65.93
CA HIS A 83 -18.12 24.38 -65.25
C HIS A 83 -19.08 25.50 -64.81
N HIS A 84 -18.50 26.42 -64.02
CA HIS A 84 -18.90 27.81 -63.73
C HIS A 84 -19.93 27.97 -62.59
N SER A 85 -19.84 28.94 -61.67
CA SER A 85 -18.94 30.08 -61.46
C SER A 85 -19.42 30.86 -60.22
N ILE A 86 -18.64 31.86 -59.80
CA ILE A 86 -19.03 33.07 -59.05
C ILE A 86 -19.08 32.97 -57.52
N ASN A 87 -18.13 33.68 -56.91
CA ASN A 87 -18.16 34.18 -55.54
C ASN A 87 -19.38 35.09 -55.33
N GLU A 88 -20.22 34.82 -54.33
CA GLU A 88 -21.08 35.84 -53.74
C GLU A 88 -21.14 35.67 -52.21
N PRO A 89 -20.86 36.73 -51.42
CA PRO A 89 -20.82 36.66 -49.97
C PRO A 89 -22.24 36.79 -49.43
N GLN A 90 -22.92 35.67 -49.18
CA GLN A 90 -24.18 35.67 -48.46
C GLN A 90 -24.05 35.02 -47.08
N ASN A 91 -24.51 35.82 -46.11
CA ASN A 91 -24.94 35.43 -44.77
C ASN A 91 -23.85 35.11 -43.75
N GLY A 92 -23.36 36.20 -43.13
CA GLY A 92 -22.75 36.21 -41.80
C GLY A 92 -23.64 35.67 -40.66
N ILE A 93 -24.75 34.99 -40.97
CA ILE A 93 -25.57 34.21 -40.05
C ILE A 93 -24.87 32.86 -39.75
N GLY A 94 -24.27 32.21 -40.76
CA GLY A 94 -23.59 30.91 -40.58
C GLY A 94 -22.36 31.01 -39.66
N ILE A 95 -21.57 32.08 -39.81
CA ILE A 95 -20.41 32.35 -38.97
C ILE A 95 -20.83 32.67 -37.53
N LYS A 96 -21.92 33.41 -37.33
CA LYS A 96 -22.47 33.72 -35.99
C LYS A 96 -22.99 32.48 -35.27
N LEU A 97 -23.62 31.55 -35.99
CA LEU A 97 -24.08 30.27 -35.45
C LEU A 97 -22.92 29.34 -35.07
N ALA A 98 -21.87 29.29 -35.91
CA ALA A 98 -20.65 28.54 -35.59
C ALA A 98 -19.94 29.11 -34.35
N LEU A 99 -19.83 30.43 -34.22
CA LEU A 99 -19.23 31.08 -33.06
C LEU A 99 -20.05 30.84 -31.78
N ALA A 100 -21.38 30.89 -31.87
CA ALA A 100 -22.26 30.58 -30.75
C ALA A 100 -22.15 29.11 -30.31
N GLY A 101 -22.02 28.18 -31.26
CA GLY A 101 -21.78 26.76 -30.97
C GLY A 101 -20.44 26.50 -30.28
N VAL A 102 -19.37 27.20 -30.71
CA VAL A 102 -18.05 27.12 -30.06
C VAL A 102 -18.09 27.72 -28.66
N LEU A 103 -18.73 28.88 -28.48
CA LEU A 103 -18.91 29.51 -27.17
C LEU A 103 -19.76 28.65 -26.22
N PHE A 104 -20.82 28.03 -26.71
CA PHE A 104 -21.63 27.10 -25.93
C PHE A 104 -20.86 25.83 -25.59
N GLY A 105 -20.12 25.27 -26.54
CA GLY A 105 -19.22 24.13 -26.30
C GLY A 105 -18.15 24.45 -25.26
N LEU A 106 -17.53 25.62 -25.33
CA LEU A 106 -16.58 26.10 -24.32
C LEU A 106 -17.27 26.32 -22.97
N MET A 107 -18.47 26.92 -22.92
CA MET A 107 -19.22 27.08 -21.67
C MET A 107 -19.65 25.74 -21.07
N VAL A 108 -19.93 24.72 -21.88
CA VAL A 108 -20.21 23.36 -21.40
C VAL A 108 -18.94 22.69 -20.91
N VAL A 109 -17.82 22.81 -21.63
CA VAL A 109 -16.52 22.24 -21.20
C VAL A 109 -15.99 22.94 -19.95
N TYR A 110 -16.10 24.26 -19.83
CA TYR A 110 -15.67 25.00 -18.64
C TYR A 110 -16.68 24.91 -17.48
N GLY A 111 -17.98 24.91 -17.79
CA GLY A 111 -19.06 24.87 -16.81
C GLY A 111 -19.34 23.48 -16.22
N TYR A 112 -19.10 22.40 -16.99
CA TYR A 112 -19.22 21.02 -16.50
C TYR A 112 -17.87 20.34 -16.26
N GLY A 113 -16.77 20.79 -16.88
CA GLY A 113 -15.46 20.14 -16.81
C GLY A 113 -14.64 20.43 -15.56
N THR A 114 -15.11 21.28 -14.65
CA THR A 114 -14.45 21.53 -13.35
C THR A 114 -15.34 21.13 -12.20
N SER A 115 -15.80 19.88 -12.21
CA SER A 115 -16.25 19.26 -10.96
C SER A 115 -15.01 19.11 -10.08
N ILE A 116 -14.78 20.07 -9.18
CA ILE A 116 -13.73 19.99 -8.17
C ILE A 116 -14.07 18.75 -7.34
N ILE A 117 -13.29 17.68 -7.51
CA ILE A 117 -13.43 16.48 -6.68
C ILE A 117 -12.96 16.89 -5.29
N GLU A 118 -13.92 17.10 -4.39
CA GLU A 118 -13.63 17.39 -2.99
C GLU A 118 -12.89 16.19 -2.37
N GLU A 119 -11.69 16.44 -1.84
CA GLU A 119 -10.91 15.39 -1.19
C GLU A 119 -11.63 14.90 0.07
N LYS A 120 -11.85 13.60 0.16
CA LYS A 120 -12.43 12.96 1.34
C LYS A 120 -11.42 13.01 2.48
N GLN A 121 -11.90 13.34 3.67
CA GLN A 121 -11.09 13.44 4.88
C GLN A 121 -11.43 12.34 5.90
N CYS A 122 -10.43 11.88 6.64
CA CYS A 122 -10.52 10.87 7.69
C CYS A 122 -9.59 11.25 8.86
N ALA A 123 -9.95 12.31 9.58
CA ALA A 123 -9.05 12.99 10.52
C ALA A 123 -9.08 12.47 11.98
N PHE A 124 -9.94 11.48 12.30
CA PHE A 124 -10.03 10.87 13.64
C PHE A 124 -10.28 11.86 14.79
N LYS A 125 -11.00 12.97 14.55
CA LYS A 125 -11.09 14.12 15.48
C LYS A 125 -11.64 13.72 16.85
N ASP A 126 -12.69 12.90 16.87
CA ASP A 126 -13.35 12.48 18.11
C ASP A 126 -12.44 11.54 18.91
N LEU A 127 -11.79 10.60 18.23
CA LEU A 127 -10.84 9.68 18.89
C LEU A 127 -9.59 10.39 19.40
N ARG A 128 -9.07 11.37 18.67
CA ARG A 128 -7.95 12.22 19.14
C ARG A 128 -8.29 12.94 20.44
N THR A 129 -9.50 13.49 20.51
CA THR A 129 -9.99 14.18 21.72
C THR A 129 -10.18 13.21 22.88
N LYS A 130 -10.70 12.01 22.59
CA LYS A 130 -10.98 10.98 23.59
C LYS A 130 -9.72 10.27 24.11
N TYR A 131 -8.68 10.16 23.28
CA TYR A 131 -7.42 9.47 23.58
C TYR A 131 -6.21 10.40 23.42
N PRO A 132 -6.11 11.48 24.23
CA PRO A 132 -5.09 12.51 24.07
C PRO A 132 -3.66 12.03 24.40
N LEU A 133 -3.52 10.83 24.98
CA LEU A 133 -2.22 10.23 25.28
C LEU A 133 -1.55 9.57 24.07
N GLN A 134 -2.30 9.32 22.99
CA GLN A 134 -1.70 8.80 21.77
C GLN A 134 -0.90 9.90 21.09
N GLN A 135 0.31 9.54 20.65
CA GLN A 135 1.19 10.46 19.95
C GLN A 135 0.59 10.93 18.62
N ASP A 136 0.92 12.16 18.23
CA ASP A 136 0.36 12.80 17.03
C ASP A 136 0.71 12.06 15.72
N ASN A 137 1.86 11.38 15.68
CA ASN A 137 2.28 10.54 14.57
C ASN A 137 1.31 9.37 14.30
N VAL A 138 0.70 8.78 15.33
CA VAL A 138 -0.31 7.71 15.18
C VAL A 138 -1.47 8.22 14.33
N TRP A 139 -2.01 9.38 14.69
CA TRP A 139 -3.14 9.98 13.99
C TRP A 139 -2.78 10.44 12.59
N LYS A 140 -1.59 11.04 12.40
CA LYS A 140 -1.10 11.47 11.09
C LYS A 140 -0.89 10.30 10.14
N ALA A 141 -0.32 9.19 10.61
CA ALA A 141 -0.10 8.00 9.80
C ALA A 141 -1.44 7.40 9.35
N LEU A 142 -2.38 7.22 10.28
CA LEU A 142 -3.74 6.74 9.99
C LEU A 142 -4.43 7.65 8.98
N GLN A 143 -4.42 8.95 9.22
CA GLN A 143 -5.04 9.93 8.33
C GLN A 143 -4.45 9.84 6.92
N LYS A 144 -3.11 9.90 6.78
CA LYS A 144 -2.46 9.88 5.48
C LYS A 144 -2.72 8.58 4.71
N GLY A 145 -2.50 7.42 5.30
CA GLY A 145 -2.67 6.14 4.60
C GLY A 145 -4.12 5.88 4.19
N ILE A 146 -5.08 6.23 5.05
CA ILE A 146 -6.51 6.04 4.73
C ILE A 146 -6.99 7.08 3.71
N GLU A 147 -6.62 8.36 3.87
CA GLU A 147 -6.97 9.41 2.91
C GLU A 147 -6.36 9.15 1.53
N GLY A 148 -5.14 8.61 1.47
CA GLY A 148 -4.50 8.23 0.22
C GLY A 148 -5.30 7.17 -0.56
N LEU A 149 -5.83 6.15 0.13
CA LEU A 149 -6.69 5.13 -0.46
C LEU A 149 -8.08 5.67 -0.90
N ILE A 150 -8.79 6.37 -0.02
CA ILE A 150 -10.16 6.84 -0.32
C ILE A 150 -10.19 7.93 -1.41
N ASN A 151 -9.08 8.66 -1.58
CA ASN A 151 -8.87 9.65 -2.64
C ASN A 151 -8.13 9.10 -3.86
N LYS A 152 -7.86 7.79 -3.92
CA LYS A 152 -7.23 7.12 -5.07
C LYS A 152 -5.85 7.66 -5.43
N LYS A 153 -5.13 8.19 -4.43
CA LYS A 153 -3.72 8.58 -4.52
C LYS A 153 -2.82 7.34 -4.41
N ASP A 154 -3.20 6.40 -3.55
CA ASP A 154 -2.47 5.15 -3.34
C ASP A 154 -3.15 3.97 -4.08
N LYS A 155 -2.32 3.06 -4.59
CA LYS A 155 -2.75 1.88 -5.38
C LYS A 155 -2.48 0.54 -4.70
N HIS A 156 -1.95 0.56 -3.48
CA HIS A 156 -1.63 -0.62 -2.68
C HIS A 156 -2.33 -0.49 -1.32
N PRO A 157 -2.59 -1.61 -0.63
CA PRO A 157 -3.24 -1.54 0.67
C PRO A 157 -2.40 -0.75 1.68
N SER A 158 -3.08 -0.17 2.67
CA SER A 158 -2.43 0.43 3.83
C SER A 158 -2.42 -0.58 4.97
N VAL A 159 -1.22 -1.03 5.35
CA VAL A 159 -1.01 -2.02 6.41
C VAL A 159 -0.47 -1.30 7.64
N PHE A 160 -1.20 -1.38 8.75
CA PHE A 160 -0.80 -0.79 10.02
C PHE A 160 -0.69 -1.87 11.09
N LEU A 161 0.43 -1.87 11.82
CA LEU A 161 0.62 -2.71 12.99
C LEU A 161 0.50 -1.89 14.26
N PHE A 162 -0.56 -2.11 15.03
CA PHE A 162 -0.69 -1.54 16.36
C PHE A 162 0.15 -2.34 17.35
N LEU A 163 1.19 -1.70 17.88
CA LEU A 163 2.02 -2.22 18.94
C LEU A 163 1.49 -1.74 20.28
N HIS A 164 1.20 -2.66 21.20
CA HIS A 164 0.70 -2.29 22.53
C HIS A 164 1.11 -3.29 23.61
N GLN A 165 1.10 -2.84 24.86
CA GLN A 165 1.32 -3.72 26.02
C GLN A 165 0.02 -4.00 26.77
N ASP A 166 -0.85 -3.00 26.90
CA ASP A 166 -2.10 -3.08 27.65
C ASP A 166 -3.24 -3.66 26.80
N PRO A 167 -3.85 -4.80 27.18
CA PRO A 167 -5.02 -5.36 26.50
C PRO A 167 -6.22 -4.41 26.42
N LYS A 168 -6.33 -3.43 27.32
CA LYS A 168 -7.41 -2.43 27.30
C LYS A 168 -7.36 -1.53 26.06
N LEU A 169 -6.20 -1.44 25.40
CA LEU A 169 -6.04 -0.70 24.15
C LEU A 169 -6.74 -1.36 22.97
N GLN A 170 -7.18 -2.63 23.10
CA GLN A 170 -8.03 -3.26 22.08
C GLN A 170 -9.28 -2.44 21.79
N LYS A 171 -9.88 -1.81 22.82
CA LYS A 171 -11.04 -0.93 22.64
C LYS A 171 -10.71 0.29 21.78
N LEU A 172 -9.52 0.86 21.91
CA LEU A 172 -9.08 1.97 21.06
C LEU A 172 -8.87 1.47 19.61
N ILE A 173 -8.21 0.33 19.44
CA ILE A 173 -7.97 -0.26 18.12
C ILE A 173 -9.28 -0.53 17.39
N ASP A 174 -10.25 -1.16 18.05
CA ASP A 174 -11.58 -1.42 17.47
C ASP A 174 -12.28 -0.11 17.06
N GLN A 175 -12.12 0.94 17.86
CA GLN A 175 -12.70 2.25 17.54
C GLN A 175 -12.02 2.92 16.35
N ILE A 176 -10.69 2.86 16.26
CA ILE A 176 -9.92 3.34 15.10
C ILE A 176 -10.38 2.57 13.85
N ALA A 177 -10.44 1.25 13.92
CA ALA A 177 -10.83 0.41 12.79
C ALA A 177 -12.28 0.68 12.33
N THR A 178 -13.18 0.91 13.28
CA THR A 178 -14.57 1.30 13.01
C THR A 178 -14.66 2.68 12.37
N GLU A 179 -13.92 3.67 12.87
CA GLU A 179 -13.92 5.01 12.28
C GLU A 179 -13.29 5.00 10.87
N ALA A 180 -12.21 4.26 10.68
CA ALA A 180 -11.60 4.03 9.37
C ALA A 180 -12.61 3.42 8.38
N SER A 181 -13.42 2.43 8.80
CA SER A 181 -14.43 1.85 7.91
C SER A 181 -15.53 2.84 7.54
N MET A 182 -15.85 3.79 8.43
CA MET A 182 -16.81 4.86 8.15
C MET A 182 -16.29 5.90 7.16
N CYS A 183 -14.97 6.10 7.05
CA CYS A 183 -14.35 7.01 6.10
C CYS A 183 -14.52 6.58 4.63
N PHE A 184 -14.82 5.30 4.38
CA PHE A 184 -15.09 4.82 3.03
C PHE A 184 -16.51 5.22 2.57
N GLY A 185 -16.65 5.52 1.28
CA GLY A 185 -17.94 5.82 0.64
C GLY A 185 -18.91 4.62 0.61
N GLY A 186 -18.41 3.43 0.93
CA GLY A 186 -19.13 2.16 1.03
C GLY A 186 -18.26 0.98 0.57
N PRO A 187 -18.53 -0.24 1.05
CA PRO A 187 -19.29 -0.59 2.24
C PRO A 187 -18.54 -0.19 3.54
N ARG A 188 -19.27 0.40 4.50
CA ARG A 188 -18.72 0.98 5.75
C ARG A 188 -18.53 -0.03 6.89
N LYS A 189 -18.40 -1.31 6.55
CA LYS A 189 -18.34 -2.40 7.51
C LYS A 189 -16.90 -2.73 7.82
N LEU A 190 -16.56 -2.72 9.11
CA LEU A 190 -15.33 -3.32 9.61
C LEU A 190 -15.42 -4.83 9.50
N ILE A 191 -14.42 -5.45 8.89
CA ILE A 191 -14.29 -6.90 8.78
C ILE A 191 -13.35 -7.39 9.86
N TYR A 192 -13.80 -8.36 10.65
CA TYR A 192 -12.96 -9.07 11.60
C TYR A 192 -12.47 -10.39 11.01
N MET A 193 -11.16 -10.61 11.07
CA MET A 193 -10.52 -11.89 10.78
C MET A 193 -10.10 -12.52 12.11
N LYS A 194 -10.83 -13.54 12.55
CA LYS A 194 -10.61 -14.21 13.83
C LYS A 194 -9.47 -15.23 13.73
N LYS A 195 -9.06 -15.79 14.87
CA LYS A 195 -8.06 -16.87 14.93
C LYS A 195 -8.41 -18.05 14.03
N GLU A 196 -9.69 -18.42 13.99
CA GLU A 196 -10.19 -19.54 13.19
C GLU A 196 -10.05 -19.28 11.69
N ASP A 197 -10.18 -18.02 11.28
CA ASP A 197 -9.97 -17.61 9.89
C ASP A 197 -8.48 -17.70 9.51
N MET A 198 -7.58 -17.51 10.48
CA MET A 198 -6.12 -17.50 10.29
C MET A 198 -5.44 -18.84 10.62
N LYS A 199 -6.19 -19.95 10.67
CA LYS A 199 -5.67 -21.26 11.12
C LYS A 199 -4.55 -21.81 10.23
N ASN A 200 -4.62 -21.60 8.92
CA ASN A 200 -3.61 -22.00 7.95
C ASN A 200 -3.65 -21.08 6.73
N TYR A 201 -2.61 -21.15 5.90
CA TYR A 201 -2.47 -20.33 4.70
C TYR A 201 -3.73 -20.33 3.81
N SER A 202 -4.19 -21.49 3.37
CA SER A 202 -5.28 -21.60 2.39
C SER A 202 -6.60 -21.04 2.93
N LEU A 203 -6.92 -21.36 4.19
CA LEU A 203 -8.13 -20.88 4.84
C LEU A 203 -8.11 -19.36 5.03
N ALA A 204 -6.96 -18.81 5.44
CA ALA A 204 -6.80 -17.36 5.62
C ALA A 204 -7.03 -16.59 4.31
N ILE A 205 -6.45 -17.07 3.21
CA ILE A 205 -6.66 -16.47 1.89
C ILE A 205 -8.13 -16.59 1.44
N GLU A 206 -8.76 -17.75 1.64
CA GLU A 206 -10.16 -17.97 1.28
C GLU A 206 -11.09 -17.04 2.07
N GLN A 207 -10.93 -16.98 3.39
CA GLN A 207 -11.75 -16.13 4.26
C GLN A 207 -11.56 -14.64 3.95
N PHE A 208 -10.33 -14.22 3.69
CA PHE A 208 -10.04 -12.84 3.31
C PHE A 208 -10.75 -12.48 2.00
N LYS A 209 -10.67 -13.34 0.97
CA LYS A 209 -11.38 -13.14 -0.31
C LYS A 209 -12.89 -13.08 -0.13
N ALA A 210 -13.45 -14.02 0.64
CA ALA A 210 -14.89 -14.13 0.84
C ALA A 210 -15.46 -12.87 1.50
N LYS A 211 -14.75 -12.30 2.48
CA LYS A 211 -15.20 -11.13 3.23
C LYS A 211 -14.94 -9.80 2.52
N MET A 212 -14.17 -9.76 1.44
CA MET A 212 -13.77 -8.52 0.76
C MET A 212 -14.92 -7.73 0.13
N ASN A 213 -16.02 -8.40 -0.20
CA ASN A 213 -17.21 -7.72 -0.72
C ASN A 213 -17.97 -6.99 0.39
N ASP A 214 -17.74 -7.34 1.65
CA ASP A 214 -18.45 -6.78 2.79
C ASP A 214 -17.88 -5.44 3.24
N GLY A 215 -16.60 -5.16 2.97
CA GLY A 215 -15.84 -4.09 3.62
C GLY A 215 -14.46 -3.91 3.00
N LYS A 216 -13.88 -2.71 3.18
CA LYS A 216 -12.50 -2.41 2.77
C LYS A 216 -11.52 -2.34 3.93
N VAL A 217 -12.01 -2.42 5.16
CA VAL A 217 -11.19 -2.31 6.38
C VAL A 217 -11.23 -3.64 7.11
N PHE A 218 -10.05 -4.22 7.31
CA PHE A 218 -9.86 -5.48 7.99
C PHE A 218 -9.15 -5.23 9.31
N LEU A 219 -9.68 -5.80 10.40
CA LEU A 219 -8.96 -5.97 11.65
C LEU A 219 -8.67 -7.46 11.82
N ILE A 220 -7.39 -7.81 11.69
CA ILE A 220 -6.91 -9.17 11.87
C ILE A 220 -6.63 -9.39 13.36
N VAL A 221 -6.99 -10.59 13.84
CA VAL A 221 -6.68 -11.07 15.19
C VAL A 221 -5.22 -10.80 15.56
N ASN A 222 -4.97 -10.69 16.86
CA ASN A 222 -3.64 -10.47 17.40
C ASN A 222 -2.62 -11.45 16.82
N LEU A 223 -1.51 -10.91 16.29
CA LEU A 223 -0.43 -11.69 15.69
C LEU A 223 0.19 -12.67 16.69
N ASN A 224 0.12 -12.38 18.00
CA ASN A 224 0.52 -13.34 19.04
C ASN A 224 -0.30 -14.65 18.99
N ASP A 225 -1.52 -14.64 18.45
CA ASP A 225 -2.42 -15.79 18.39
C ASP A 225 -2.36 -16.56 17.06
N ILE A 226 -1.61 -16.06 16.08
CA ILE A 226 -1.51 -16.65 14.73
C ILE A 226 -0.31 -17.58 14.68
N ALA A 227 -0.59 -18.85 14.39
CA ALA A 227 0.47 -19.85 14.17
C ALA A 227 1.28 -19.51 12.90
N PRO A 228 2.58 -19.86 12.84
CA PRO A 228 3.46 -19.56 11.71
C PRO A 228 2.88 -19.93 10.33
N ASN A 229 2.24 -21.10 10.22
CA ASN A 229 1.60 -21.54 8.97
C ASN A 229 0.43 -20.64 8.52
N GLY A 230 -0.31 -20.06 9.46
CA GLY A 230 -1.36 -19.07 9.17
C GLY A 230 -0.78 -17.71 8.77
N ALA A 231 0.29 -17.30 9.47
CA ALA A 231 0.97 -16.02 9.23
C ALA A 231 1.51 -15.89 7.80
N ARG A 232 1.90 -17.00 7.16
CA ARG A 232 2.29 -17.04 5.74
C ARG A 232 1.28 -16.38 4.79
N ALA A 233 -0.01 -16.40 5.11
CA ALA A 233 -1.03 -15.75 4.27
C ALA A 233 -0.85 -14.23 4.19
N LEU A 234 -0.22 -13.63 5.20
CA LEU A 234 0.06 -12.20 5.24
C LEU A 234 1.10 -11.77 4.20
N HIS A 235 1.90 -12.69 3.65
CA HIS A 235 2.72 -12.37 2.46
C HIS A 235 1.86 -11.84 1.32
N THR A 236 0.72 -12.47 1.07
CA THR A 236 -0.16 -12.15 -0.06
C THR A 236 -1.17 -11.07 0.32
N ILE A 237 -1.65 -11.07 1.56
CA ILE A 237 -2.63 -10.10 2.05
C ILE A 237 -2.01 -8.71 2.21
N CYS A 238 -0.78 -8.63 2.74
CA CYS A 238 -0.08 -7.39 3.07
C CYS A 238 1.00 -7.02 2.05
N ASP A 239 1.02 -7.62 0.85
CA ASP A 239 2.05 -7.30 -0.14
C ASP A 239 1.88 -5.87 -0.69
N THR A 240 2.95 -5.09 -0.77
CA THR A 240 2.89 -3.74 -1.34
C THR A 240 2.84 -3.74 -2.87
N TYR A 241 3.42 -4.75 -3.53
CA TYR A 241 3.64 -4.78 -4.98
C TYR A 241 2.61 -5.63 -5.73
N SER A 242 2.18 -6.74 -5.13
CA SER A 242 1.21 -7.69 -5.67
C SER A 242 0.22 -8.12 -4.57
N PRO A 243 -0.46 -7.16 -3.90
CA PRO A 243 -1.44 -7.48 -2.89
C PRO A 243 -2.58 -8.28 -3.51
N LEU A 244 -3.21 -9.08 -2.67
CA LEU A 244 -4.48 -9.69 -3.05
C LEU A 244 -5.56 -8.65 -3.37
N VAL A 245 -5.48 -7.48 -2.73
CA VAL A 245 -6.42 -6.36 -2.86
C VAL A 245 -5.71 -5.03 -2.75
N ASN A 246 -5.82 -4.22 -3.79
CA ASN A 246 -5.17 -2.90 -3.87
C ASN A 246 -5.80 -1.82 -2.98
N ASP A 247 -7.11 -1.92 -2.73
CA ASP A 247 -7.92 -0.87 -2.10
C ASP A 247 -8.47 -1.35 -0.76
N ALA A 248 -7.57 -1.66 0.18
CA ALA A 248 -7.91 -2.15 1.50
C ALA A 248 -7.02 -1.54 2.58
N VAL A 249 -7.60 -1.35 3.77
CA VAL A 249 -6.88 -1.02 4.99
C VAL A 249 -6.82 -2.27 5.86
N ILE A 250 -5.61 -2.63 6.29
CA ILE A 250 -5.37 -3.83 7.08
C ILE A 250 -4.76 -3.38 8.41
N PHE A 251 -5.52 -3.57 9.48
CA PHE A 251 -5.06 -3.39 10.84
C PHE A 251 -4.63 -4.73 11.42
N LEU A 252 -3.38 -4.76 11.85
CA LEU A 252 -2.78 -5.84 12.61
C LEU A 252 -2.57 -5.37 14.05
N THR A 253 -2.54 -6.30 14.98
CA THR A 253 -2.26 -6.01 16.39
C THR A 253 -1.16 -6.93 16.89
N LEU A 254 -0.24 -6.41 17.69
CA LEU A 254 0.81 -7.17 18.34
C LEU A 254 0.97 -6.69 19.77
N GLN A 255 0.70 -7.61 20.70
CA GLN A 255 0.97 -7.42 22.11
C GLN A 255 2.45 -7.73 22.40
N THR A 256 3.12 -6.78 23.05
CA THR A 256 4.52 -6.90 23.44
C THR A 256 4.70 -6.73 24.94
N PHE A 257 5.86 -7.19 25.43
CA PHE A 257 6.29 -6.95 26.80
C PHE A 257 7.41 -5.90 26.79
N ASN A 258 7.43 -5.04 27.81
CA ASN A 258 8.54 -4.12 28.07
C ASN A 258 8.75 -3.04 26.98
N THR A 259 7.68 -2.35 26.60
CA THR A 259 7.72 -1.25 25.62
C THR A 259 8.55 -0.05 26.07
N THR A 260 8.88 0.06 27.37
CA THR A 260 9.70 1.12 27.95
C THR A 260 11.20 0.90 27.75
N ALA A 261 11.65 -0.34 27.55
CA ALA A 261 13.06 -0.66 27.37
C ALA A 261 13.56 -0.43 25.94
N VAL A 262 12.68 -0.52 24.94
CA VAL A 262 13.05 -0.39 23.53
C VAL A 262 12.53 0.92 22.95
N LYS A 263 13.44 1.83 22.60
CA LYS A 263 13.09 3.15 22.03
C LYS A 263 12.52 3.06 20.61
N ASN A 264 12.80 1.98 19.89
CA ASN A 264 12.39 1.78 18.50
C ASN A 264 11.25 0.75 18.43
N SER A 265 10.04 1.22 18.14
CA SER A 265 8.84 0.40 18.05
C SER A 265 8.91 -0.63 16.91
N VAL A 266 9.53 -0.28 15.78
CA VAL A 266 9.70 -1.21 14.65
C VAL A 266 10.59 -2.37 15.08
N LYS A 267 11.74 -2.07 15.70
CA LYS A 267 12.64 -3.09 16.21
C LYS A 267 11.96 -4.00 17.23
N LEU A 268 11.21 -3.43 18.19
CA LEU A 268 10.48 -4.22 19.18
C LEU A 268 9.45 -5.16 18.53
N ALA A 269 8.72 -4.67 17.51
CA ALA A 269 7.78 -5.49 16.76
C ALA A 269 8.49 -6.61 16.01
N THR A 270 9.56 -6.28 15.27
CA THR A 270 10.40 -7.23 14.54
C THR A 270 10.94 -8.33 15.45
N ASP A 271 11.60 -7.98 16.55
CA ASP A 271 12.17 -8.93 17.51
C ASP A 271 11.07 -9.85 18.08
N THR A 272 9.92 -9.29 18.45
CA THR A 272 8.78 -10.09 18.95
C THR A 272 8.25 -11.06 17.89
N LEU A 273 8.19 -10.65 16.62
CA LEU A 273 7.70 -11.52 15.54
C LEU A 273 8.68 -12.63 15.20
N TYR A 274 10.00 -12.38 15.30
CA TYR A 274 11.00 -13.45 15.22
C TYR A 274 10.76 -14.48 16.32
N ASP A 275 10.64 -14.06 17.57
CA ASP A 275 10.41 -14.99 18.70
C ASP A 275 9.13 -15.83 18.54
N LEU A 276 8.11 -15.31 17.84
CA LEU A 276 6.86 -16.00 17.59
C LEU A 276 6.97 -17.03 16.45
N TRP A 277 7.75 -16.76 15.40
CA TRP A 277 7.64 -17.49 14.14
C TRP A 277 8.94 -18.14 13.63
N ASP A 278 10.10 -17.82 14.20
CA ASP A 278 11.43 -18.33 13.77
C ASP A 278 11.59 -19.85 13.87
N LYS A 279 10.88 -20.50 14.79
CA LYS A 279 10.96 -21.96 14.98
C LYS A 279 10.40 -22.76 13.81
N GLU A 280 9.49 -22.18 13.03
CA GLU A 280 8.78 -22.87 11.94
C GLU A 280 8.97 -22.22 10.57
N LEU A 281 9.25 -20.91 10.52
CA LEU A 281 9.52 -20.19 9.27
C LEU A 281 11.02 -20.02 9.09
N ARG A 282 11.50 -20.32 7.87
CA ARG A 282 12.89 -20.09 7.50
C ARG A 282 13.11 -18.60 7.26
N ASP A 283 14.32 -18.09 7.48
CA ASP A 283 14.68 -16.66 7.34
C ASP A 283 14.18 -16.05 6.01
N TYR A 284 14.38 -16.74 4.89
CA TYR A 284 13.96 -16.23 3.58
C TYR A 284 12.42 -16.16 3.41
N GLU A 285 11.65 -16.85 4.24
CA GLU A 285 10.18 -16.72 4.35
C GLU A 285 9.83 -15.68 5.43
N LEU A 286 10.55 -15.67 6.55
CA LEU A 286 10.25 -14.85 7.72
C LEU A 286 10.59 -13.36 7.52
N ASP A 287 11.77 -13.04 7.02
CA ASP A 287 12.22 -11.64 6.87
C ASP A 287 11.28 -10.86 5.94
N PRO A 288 10.89 -11.39 4.76
CA PRO A 288 9.94 -10.69 3.90
C PRO A 288 8.52 -10.65 4.48
N LEU A 289 8.14 -11.61 5.32
CA LEU A 289 6.86 -11.59 6.03
C LEU A 289 6.83 -10.45 7.04
N ILE A 290 7.85 -10.39 7.92
CA ILE A 290 8.00 -9.35 8.92
C ILE A 290 8.00 -7.98 8.25
N THR A 291 8.81 -7.79 7.21
CA THR A 291 8.90 -6.52 6.47
C THR A 291 7.52 -6.01 6.03
N ARG A 292 6.66 -6.89 5.51
CA ARG A 292 5.30 -6.52 5.07
C ARG A 292 4.37 -6.15 6.22
N VAL A 293 4.43 -6.88 7.33
CA VAL A 293 3.53 -6.64 8.47
C VAL A 293 4.02 -5.50 9.37
N THR A 294 5.29 -5.10 9.26
CA THR A 294 5.88 -3.97 10.00
C THR A 294 6.10 -2.72 9.15
N ASP A 295 5.43 -2.59 8.00
CA ASP A 295 5.55 -1.42 7.11
C ASP A 295 5.24 -0.11 7.87
N GLN A 296 4.13 -0.09 8.62
CA GLN A 296 3.77 1.04 9.48
C GLN A 296 3.46 0.57 10.90
N VAL A 297 4.43 0.73 11.81
CA VAL A 297 4.26 0.37 13.22
C VAL A 297 3.79 1.57 14.04
N LEU A 298 2.59 1.45 14.61
CA LEU A 298 1.95 2.46 15.44
C LEU A 298 1.96 2.02 16.91
N HIS A 299 2.81 2.65 17.72
CA HIS A 299 2.93 2.34 19.14
C HIS A 299 1.85 3.06 19.94
N LEU A 300 0.94 2.29 20.54
CA LEU A 300 -0.15 2.82 21.36
C LEU A 300 0.25 2.92 22.83
N SER A 301 -0.03 4.07 23.43
CA SER A 301 0.27 4.37 24.83
C SER A 301 -0.96 4.12 25.72
N SER A 302 -0.80 3.44 26.85
CA SER A 302 -1.82 3.36 27.90
C SER A 302 -1.58 4.42 28.98
N LYS A 303 -2.60 4.71 29.80
CA LYS A 303 -2.36 5.44 31.06
C LYS A 303 -1.47 4.56 31.93
N SER A 304 -0.31 5.09 32.30
CA SER A 304 0.53 4.51 33.36
C SER A 304 -0.17 4.56 34.71
#